data_AF-A0A087DS01-F1
#
_entry.id   AF-A0A087DS01-F1
#
_cell.length_a   1.000
_cell.length_b   1.000
_cell.length_c   1.000
_cell.angle_alpha   90.00
_cell.angle_beta   90.00
_cell.angle_gamma   90.00
#
_symmetry.space_group_name_H-M   'P 1'
#
loop_
_entity.id
_entity.type
_entity.pdbx_description
1 polymer ?
#
loop_
_entity_poly.entity_id
_entity_poly.type
_entity_poly.pdbx_seq_one_letter_code
_entity_poly.pdbx_strand_id
1 'polypeptide(L)'
;MGMEKAVKYPRCPVCGKLVNQKSEVCQRTTEAGRKGEYRRWHRKCAKAYSKRKIRMEKTDECRRIEKERDDRLLQAWLDRRDALESLGREIADYNEIAPGHDRAVVEMVYQITRQAILMFQISPMIPIDYGDDFRWLSAEIGSDGMNLIADSVHWNGVRRWNDDPDVSPEGRVPRTFMGRIDEPGERLEDEYTGDLDHKETTVTYETALKHIWREDNIAGGRWADDRGPWTYK
;
A
#
# COMPACT_ATOMS: atom_id res chain seq x y z
N MET A 1 -59.82 61.76 -11.87
CA MET A 1 -59.11 62.03 -10.62
C MET A 1 -57.78 61.29 -10.67
N GLY A 2 -56.67 62.02 -10.79
CA GLY A 2 -55.35 61.43 -10.94
C GLY A 2 -54.90 60.78 -9.64
N MET A 3 -54.60 59.48 -9.68
CA MET A 3 -53.84 58.84 -8.61
C MET A 3 -52.41 59.39 -8.66
N GLU A 4 -52.09 60.34 -7.78
CA GLU A 4 -50.72 60.71 -7.49
C GLU A 4 -49.95 59.45 -7.07
N LYS A 5 -49.10 58.92 -7.96
CA LYS A 5 -48.18 57.84 -7.62
C LYS A 5 -47.32 58.33 -6.47
N ALA A 6 -47.48 57.74 -5.28
CA ALA A 6 -46.65 58.02 -4.12
C ALA A 6 -45.17 57.90 -4.51
N VAL A 7 -44.47 59.03 -4.57
CA VAL A 7 -43.07 59.08 -4.99
C VAL A 7 -42.23 58.38 -3.91
N LYS A 8 -41.91 57.11 -4.13
CA LYS A 8 -41.03 56.34 -3.23
C LYS A 8 -39.60 56.83 -3.42
N TYR A 9 -39.12 57.64 -2.48
CA TYR A 9 -37.74 58.10 -2.46
C TYR A 9 -36.78 56.98 -2.00
N PRO A 10 -35.70 56.70 -2.73
CA PRO A 10 -34.71 55.72 -2.31
C PRO A 10 -33.97 56.18 -1.04
N ARG A 11 -33.64 55.25 -0.14
CA ARG A 11 -32.74 55.52 1.00
C ARG A 11 -31.30 55.29 0.56
N CYS A 12 -30.44 56.28 0.81
CA CYS A 12 -29.03 56.20 0.48
C CYS A 12 -28.35 55.14 1.37
N PRO A 13 -27.73 54.09 0.81
CA PRO A 13 -27.08 53.02 1.59
C PRO A 13 -25.83 53.48 2.35
N VAL A 14 -25.31 54.68 2.08
CA VAL A 14 -24.14 55.24 2.77
C VAL A 14 -24.53 55.99 4.04
N CYS A 15 -25.59 56.82 3.98
CA CYS A 15 -25.95 57.72 5.09
C CYS A 15 -27.36 57.47 5.67
N GLY A 16 -28.13 56.53 5.12
CA GLY A 16 -29.47 56.13 5.59
C GLY A 16 -30.61 57.13 5.27
N LYS A 17 -30.27 58.34 4.82
CA LYS A 17 -31.24 59.40 4.49
C LYS A 17 -31.90 59.19 3.12
N LEU A 18 -33.11 59.71 2.97
CA LEU A 18 -33.84 59.68 1.70
C LEU A 18 -33.14 60.55 0.65
N VAL A 19 -33.16 60.08 -0.60
CA VAL A 19 -32.69 60.82 -1.78
C VAL A 19 -33.90 61.46 -2.43
N ASN A 20 -34.28 62.65 -1.94
CA ASN A 20 -35.50 63.36 -2.31
C ASN A 20 -35.27 64.75 -2.92
N GLN A 21 -34.00 65.13 -3.13
CA GLN A 21 -33.66 66.42 -3.74
C GLN A 21 -33.73 66.34 -5.26
N LYS A 22 -34.31 67.35 -5.93
CA LYS A 22 -34.40 67.40 -7.41
C LYS A 22 -33.03 67.33 -8.10
N SER A 23 -31.97 67.81 -7.46
CA SER A 23 -30.57 67.71 -7.92
C SER A 23 -30.04 66.27 -7.97
N GLU A 24 -30.71 65.35 -7.30
CA GLU A 24 -30.38 63.92 -7.22
C GLU A 24 -31.19 63.07 -8.21
N VAL A 25 -31.89 63.70 -9.17
CA VAL A 25 -32.48 63.00 -10.31
C VAL A 25 -31.39 62.69 -11.35
N CYS A 26 -31.37 61.45 -11.83
CA CYS A 26 -30.45 61.01 -12.88
C CYS A 26 -30.79 61.70 -14.21
N GLN A 27 -29.88 62.55 -14.70
CA GLN A 27 -30.02 63.18 -16.03
C GLN A 27 -29.70 62.23 -17.19
N ARG A 28 -28.97 61.15 -16.90
CA ARG A 28 -28.62 60.07 -17.82
C ARG A 28 -28.68 58.75 -17.05
N THR A 29 -28.90 57.64 -17.76
CA THR A 29 -28.86 56.30 -17.16
C THR A 29 -27.44 56.00 -16.70
N THR A 30 -27.29 55.70 -15.42
CA THR A 30 -26.01 55.35 -14.77
C THR A 30 -26.24 54.24 -13.76
N GLU A 31 -25.17 53.74 -13.17
CA GLU A 31 -25.24 52.80 -12.04
C GLU A 31 -26.08 53.32 -10.86
N ALA A 32 -26.13 54.65 -10.69
CA ALA A 32 -26.92 55.30 -9.66
C ALA A 32 -28.44 55.29 -9.95
N GLY A 33 -28.89 54.98 -11.16
CA GLY A 33 -30.31 54.97 -11.54
C GLY A 33 -30.56 55.33 -13.01
N ARG A 34 -31.77 55.08 -13.52
CA ARG A 34 -32.14 55.39 -14.91
C ARG A 34 -32.44 56.88 -15.10
N LYS A 35 -32.35 57.37 -16.35
CA LYS A 35 -32.70 58.76 -16.67
C LYS A 35 -34.13 59.08 -16.19
N GLY A 36 -34.29 60.17 -15.43
CA GLY A 36 -35.57 60.61 -14.88
C GLY A 36 -35.91 60.03 -13.49
N GLU A 37 -35.15 59.05 -12.99
CA GLU A 37 -35.34 58.49 -11.64
C GLU A 37 -34.44 59.17 -10.60
N TYR A 38 -34.85 59.14 -9.33
CA TYR A 38 -33.97 59.52 -8.22
C TYR A 38 -32.80 58.53 -8.10
N ARG A 39 -31.60 59.06 -7.84
CA ARG A 39 -30.41 58.25 -7.60
C ARG A 39 -30.59 57.33 -6.39
N ARG A 40 -30.02 56.13 -6.47
CA ARG A 40 -29.93 55.16 -5.37
C ARG A 40 -29.08 55.65 -4.20
N TRP A 41 -28.16 56.59 -4.43
CA TRP A 41 -27.33 57.24 -3.41
C TRP A 41 -27.09 58.71 -3.77
N HIS A 42 -26.84 59.56 -2.76
CA HIS A 42 -26.55 60.98 -2.99
C HIS A 42 -25.26 61.19 -3.79
N ARG A 43 -25.20 62.24 -4.62
CA ARG A 43 -23.98 62.66 -5.34
C ARG A 43 -22.79 62.80 -4.41
N LYS A 44 -22.97 63.46 -3.26
CA LYS A 44 -21.90 63.62 -2.24
C LYS A 44 -21.45 62.29 -1.63
N CYS A 45 -22.32 61.30 -1.59
CA CYS A 45 -22.02 59.97 -1.06
C CYS A 45 -21.43 59.02 -2.11
N ALA A 46 -21.32 59.42 -3.38
CA ALA A 46 -20.89 58.54 -4.46
C ALA A 46 -19.50 57.93 -4.22
N LYS A 47 -18.51 58.72 -3.79
CA LYS A 47 -17.15 58.23 -3.50
C LYS A 47 -17.13 57.22 -2.35
N ALA A 48 -17.91 57.47 -1.30
CA ALA A 48 -18.04 56.58 -0.15
C ALA A 48 -18.78 55.28 -0.53
N TYR A 49 -19.81 55.37 -1.38
CA TYR A 49 -20.51 54.22 -1.93
C TYR A 49 -19.56 53.34 -2.76
N SER A 50 -18.81 53.93 -3.70
CA SER A 50 -17.83 53.18 -4.51
C SER A 50 -16.77 52.49 -3.64
N LYS A 51 -16.22 53.16 -2.62
CA LYS A 51 -15.29 52.52 -1.67
C LYS A 51 -15.92 51.36 -0.90
N ARG A 52 -17.17 51.54 -0.44
CA ARG A 52 -17.90 50.48 0.28
C ARG A 52 -18.20 49.29 -0.62
N LYS A 53 -18.59 49.53 -1.89
CA LYS A 53 -18.83 48.50 -2.90
C LYS A 53 -17.56 47.67 -3.15
N ILE A 54 -16.42 48.33 -3.40
CA ILE A 54 -15.12 47.66 -3.59
C ILE A 54 -14.73 46.81 -2.35
N ARG A 55 -14.96 47.33 -1.14
CA ARG A 55 -14.71 46.56 0.08
C ARG A 55 -15.58 45.32 0.17
N MET A 56 -16.88 45.45 -0.12
CA MET A 56 -17.82 44.33 -0.11
C MET A 56 -17.45 43.27 -1.14
N GLU A 57 -17.16 43.69 -2.38
CA GLU A 57 -16.67 42.81 -3.46
C GLU A 57 -15.40 42.07 -3.04
N LYS A 58 -14.44 42.76 -2.41
CA LYS A 58 -13.21 42.15 -1.90
C LYS A 58 -13.49 41.13 -0.78
N THR A 59 -14.39 41.43 0.15
CA THR A 59 -14.79 40.45 1.18
C THR A 59 -15.52 39.24 0.58
N ASP A 60 -16.38 39.44 -0.41
CA ASP A 60 -17.09 38.34 -1.08
C ASP A 60 -16.15 37.50 -1.94
N GLU A 61 -15.12 38.11 -2.54
CA GLU A 61 -14.01 37.41 -3.18
C GLU A 61 -13.17 36.61 -2.18
N CYS A 62 -12.77 37.20 -1.04
CA CYS A 62 -12.05 36.49 0.02
C CYS A 62 -12.85 35.27 0.52
N ARG A 63 -14.16 35.43 0.76
CA ARG A 63 -15.03 34.32 1.18
C ARG A 63 -15.14 33.22 0.13
N ARG A 64 -15.17 33.57 -1.17
CA ARG A 64 -15.17 32.58 -2.25
C ARG A 64 -13.86 31.80 -2.28
N ILE A 65 -12.72 32.48 -2.16
CA ILE A 65 -11.40 31.83 -2.13
C ILE A 65 -11.27 30.92 -0.91
N GLU A 66 -11.74 31.36 0.26
CA GLU A 66 -11.73 30.57 1.49
C GLU A 66 -12.59 29.32 1.34
N LYS A 67 -13.81 29.46 0.83
CA LYS A 67 -14.68 28.33 0.52
C LYS A 67 -14.06 27.35 -0.49
N GLU A 68 -13.47 27.85 -1.57
CA GLU A 68 -12.77 27.01 -2.55
C GLU A 68 -11.60 26.25 -1.94
N ARG A 69 -10.88 26.84 -0.98
CA ARG A 69 -9.81 26.15 -0.24
C ARG A 69 -10.39 25.06 0.67
N ASP A 70 -11.46 25.36 1.39
CA ASP A 70 -12.12 24.38 2.26
C ASP A 70 -12.69 23.21 1.44
N ASP A 71 -13.32 23.49 0.29
CA ASP A 71 -13.84 22.48 -0.62
C ASP A 71 -12.69 21.59 -1.18
N ARG A 72 -11.54 22.19 -1.54
CA ARG A 72 -10.36 21.44 -1.97
C ARG A 72 -9.75 20.60 -0.86
N LEU A 73 -9.71 21.11 0.37
CA LEU A 73 -9.24 20.36 1.53
C LEU A 73 -10.17 19.17 1.81
N LEU A 74 -11.48 19.39 1.78
CA LEU A 74 -12.47 18.32 1.93
C LEU A 74 -12.27 17.24 0.86
N GLN A 75 -12.09 17.63 -0.40
CA GLN A 75 -11.83 16.68 -1.48
C GLN A 75 -10.55 15.88 -1.22
N ALA A 76 -9.44 16.53 -0.86
CA ALA A 76 -8.19 15.84 -0.54
C ALA A 76 -8.33 14.87 0.65
N TRP A 77 -9.15 15.20 1.65
CA TRP A 77 -9.47 14.31 2.76
C TRP A 77 -10.28 13.09 2.33
N LEU A 78 -11.25 13.27 1.43
CA LEU A 78 -12.03 12.17 0.85
C LEU A 78 -11.14 11.27 -0.02
N ASP A 79 -10.33 11.86 -0.91
CA ASP A 79 -9.40 11.13 -1.77
C ASP A 79 -8.40 10.30 -0.93
N ARG A 80 -7.88 10.88 0.17
CA ARG A 80 -7.02 10.16 1.11
C ARG A 80 -7.74 8.97 1.75
N ARG A 81 -8.99 9.16 2.19
CA ARG A 81 -9.77 8.09 2.82
C ARG A 81 -10.01 6.95 1.82
N ASP A 82 -10.40 7.28 0.61
CA ASP A 82 -10.70 6.30 -0.44
C ASP A 82 -9.40 5.57 -0.88
N ALA A 83 -8.26 6.25 -0.89
CA ALA A 83 -6.95 5.62 -1.10
C ALA A 83 -6.57 4.66 0.04
N LEU A 84 -6.82 5.03 1.30
CA LEU A 84 -6.59 4.16 2.45
C LEU A 84 -7.52 2.93 2.45
N GLU A 85 -8.77 3.09 2.03
CA GLU A 85 -9.71 1.98 1.85
C GLU A 85 -9.23 1.03 0.74
N SER A 86 -8.73 1.59 -0.38
CA SER A 86 -8.16 0.79 -1.48
C SER A 86 -6.93 0.01 -1.03
N LEU A 87 -6.00 0.65 -0.34
CA LEU A 87 -4.84 -0.02 0.27
C LEU A 87 -5.26 -1.10 1.27
N GLY A 88 -6.28 -0.84 2.08
CA GLY A 88 -6.81 -1.83 3.03
C GLY A 88 -7.35 -3.08 2.34
N ARG A 89 -8.01 -2.93 1.18
CA ARG A 89 -8.46 -4.07 0.36
C ARG A 89 -7.30 -4.81 -0.29
N GLU A 90 -6.33 -4.10 -0.86
CA GLU A 90 -5.13 -4.72 -1.44
C GLU A 90 -4.34 -5.52 -0.41
N ILE A 91 -4.20 -5.00 0.81
CA ILE A 91 -3.58 -5.71 1.93
C ILE A 91 -4.41 -6.93 2.32
N ALA A 92 -5.74 -6.83 2.36
CA ALA A 92 -6.61 -7.97 2.66
C ALA A 92 -6.52 -9.07 1.60
N ASP A 93 -6.57 -8.71 0.32
CA ASP A 93 -6.43 -9.64 -0.81
C ASP A 93 -5.05 -10.31 -0.80
N TYR A 94 -3.98 -9.53 -0.52
CA TYR A 94 -2.64 -10.07 -0.34
C TYR A 94 -2.56 -11.06 0.82
N ASN A 95 -3.13 -10.71 1.98
CA ASN A 95 -3.14 -11.55 3.17
C ASN A 95 -3.99 -12.83 3.00
N GLU A 96 -4.96 -12.84 2.10
CA GLU A 96 -5.72 -14.05 1.76
C GLU A 96 -4.89 -15.03 0.92
N ILE A 97 -4.02 -14.52 0.03
CA ILE A 97 -3.21 -15.31 -0.90
C ILE A 97 -1.85 -15.70 -0.30
N ALA A 98 -1.26 -14.83 0.52
CA ALA A 98 0.07 -14.99 1.10
C ALA A 98 0.26 -16.32 1.85
N PRO A 99 -0.68 -16.82 2.67
CA PRO A 99 -0.52 -18.11 3.34
C PRO A 99 -0.36 -19.29 2.39
N GLY A 100 -1.04 -19.27 1.24
CA GLY A 100 -0.94 -20.31 0.21
C GLY A 100 0.37 -20.23 -0.57
N HIS A 101 0.78 -19.01 -0.94
CA HIS A 101 2.05 -18.74 -1.60
C HIS A 101 3.24 -19.13 -0.72
N ASP A 102 3.21 -18.74 0.55
CA ASP A 102 4.30 -18.95 1.50
C ASP A 102 4.45 -20.42 1.86
N ARG A 103 3.34 -21.14 2.01
CA ARG A 103 3.35 -22.61 2.16
C ARG A 103 3.99 -23.30 0.95
N ALA A 104 3.68 -22.84 -0.27
CA ALA A 104 4.27 -23.41 -1.49
C ALA A 104 5.79 -23.15 -1.56
N VAL A 105 6.26 -21.98 -1.12
CA VAL A 105 7.69 -21.66 -1.03
C VAL A 105 8.40 -22.53 0.01
N VAL A 106 7.81 -22.71 1.21
CA VAL A 106 8.34 -23.64 2.24
C VAL A 106 8.46 -25.05 1.68
N GLU A 107 7.38 -25.55 1.07
CA GLU A 107 7.34 -26.89 0.51
C GLU A 107 8.39 -27.06 -0.59
N MET A 108 8.56 -26.06 -1.46
CA MET A 108 9.58 -26.08 -2.50
C MET A 108 11.00 -26.14 -1.93
N VAL A 109 11.37 -25.26 -0.99
CA VAL A 109 12.69 -25.26 -0.32
C VAL A 109 12.94 -26.63 0.31
N TYR A 110 11.93 -27.18 0.97
CA TYR A 110 12.00 -28.46 1.63
C TYR A 110 12.22 -29.63 0.63
N GLN A 111 11.45 -29.71 -0.44
CA GLN A 111 11.57 -30.76 -1.46
C GLN A 111 12.91 -30.70 -2.18
N ILE A 112 13.37 -29.50 -2.54
CA ILE A 112 14.66 -29.27 -3.19
C ILE A 112 15.81 -29.67 -2.26
N THR A 113 15.72 -29.35 -0.97
CA THR A 113 16.69 -29.79 0.04
C THR A 113 16.72 -31.33 0.12
N ARG A 114 15.56 -31.99 0.21
CA ARG A 114 15.47 -33.46 0.20
C ARG A 114 16.09 -34.08 -1.06
N GLN A 115 15.78 -33.51 -2.23
CA GLN A 115 16.32 -34.00 -3.49
C GLN A 115 17.85 -33.93 -3.53
N ALA A 116 18.43 -32.84 -3.03
CA ALA A 116 19.89 -32.69 -2.97
C ALA A 116 20.52 -33.72 -2.04
N ILE A 117 19.98 -33.88 -0.83
CA ILE A 117 20.46 -34.87 0.14
C ILE A 117 20.38 -36.30 -0.44
N LEU A 118 19.27 -36.65 -1.12
CA LEU A 118 19.11 -37.95 -1.77
C LEU A 118 20.15 -38.17 -2.88
N MET A 119 20.45 -37.15 -3.69
CA MET A 119 21.47 -37.24 -4.73
C MET A 119 22.87 -37.48 -4.16
N PHE A 120 23.21 -36.91 -3.01
CA PHE A 120 24.48 -37.21 -2.32
C PHE A 120 24.59 -38.66 -1.86
N GLN A 121 23.47 -39.27 -1.47
CA GLN A 121 23.47 -40.58 -0.80
C GLN A 121 23.20 -41.77 -1.72
N ILE A 122 22.29 -41.62 -2.68
CA ILE A 122 21.90 -42.72 -3.56
C ILE A 122 23.02 -43.05 -4.54
N SER A 123 23.65 -42.03 -5.12
CA SER A 123 24.74 -42.21 -6.06
C SER A 123 25.76 -41.08 -5.90
N PRO A 124 26.89 -41.34 -5.21
CA PRO A 124 27.99 -40.38 -5.09
C PRO A 124 28.50 -39.87 -6.45
N MET A 125 28.29 -40.63 -7.53
CA MET A 125 28.66 -40.19 -8.88
C MET A 125 27.86 -38.99 -9.35
N ILE A 126 26.61 -38.79 -8.91
CA ILE A 126 25.78 -37.66 -9.35
C ILE A 126 26.43 -36.31 -8.96
N PRO A 127 26.80 -36.06 -7.68
CA PRO A 127 27.54 -34.84 -7.33
C PRO A 127 28.95 -34.76 -7.93
N ILE A 128 29.63 -35.91 -8.13
CA ILE A 128 31.00 -35.95 -8.68
C ILE A 128 31.02 -35.58 -10.17
N ASP A 129 30.08 -36.13 -10.93
CA ASP A 129 29.93 -35.91 -12.37
C ASP A 129 29.41 -34.49 -12.64
N TYR A 130 28.55 -33.99 -11.75
CA TYR A 130 28.02 -32.63 -11.81
C TYR A 130 27.39 -32.32 -13.18
N GLY A 131 26.61 -33.27 -13.69
CA GLY A 131 25.84 -33.12 -14.91
C GLY A 131 24.64 -32.19 -14.71
N ASP A 132 23.93 -31.89 -15.80
CA ASP A 132 22.80 -30.95 -15.81
C ASP A 132 21.76 -31.28 -14.72
N ASP A 133 21.50 -32.57 -14.45
CA ASP A 133 20.57 -33.08 -13.43
C ASP A 133 20.91 -32.65 -11.99
N PHE A 134 22.17 -32.35 -11.70
CA PHE A 134 22.64 -31.89 -10.38
C PHE A 134 23.03 -30.40 -10.41
N ARG A 135 23.46 -29.91 -11.57
CA ARG A 135 23.83 -28.51 -11.79
C ARG A 135 22.64 -27.58 -11.65
N TRP A 136 21.47 -27.92 -12.20
CA TRP A 136 20.26 -27.10 -12.03
C TRP A 136 19.90 -26.97 -10.55
N LEU A 137 19.98 -28.07 -9.80
CA LEU A 137 19.67 -28.13 -8.39
C LEU A 137 20.65 -27.28 -7.57
N SER A 138 21.93 -27.34 -7.93
CA SER A 138 22.98 -26.51 -7.33
C SER A 138 22.73 -25.02 -7.58
N ALA A 139 22.28 -24.64 -8.78
CA ALA A 139 21.94 -23.26 -9.11
C ALA A 139 20.67 -22.75 -8.41
N GLU A 140 19.70 -23.64 -8.20
CA GLU A 140 18.46 -23.34 -7.49
C GLU A 140 18.74 -23.14 -5.99
N ILE A 141 19.56 -24.03 -5.41
CA ILE A 141 19.93 -23.99 -4.00
C ILE A 141 20.93 -22.87 -3.69
N GLY A 142 21.94 -22.68 -4.53
CA GLY A 142 23.06 -21.79 -4.30
C GLY A 142 24.21 -22.45 -3.54
N SER A 143 25.41 -21.90 -3.66
CA SER A 143 26.62 -22.54 -3.13
C SER A 143 26.63 -22.63 -1.60
N ASP A 144 26.11 -21.63 -0.88
CA ASP A 144 26.01 -21.67 0.58
C ASP A 144 25.08 -22.78 1.07
N GLY A 145 23.91 -22.91 0.44
CA GLY A 145 22.93 -23.97 0.75
C GLY A 145 23.50 -25.35 0.43
N MET A 146 24.15 -25.49 -0.72
CA MET A 146 24.80 -26.74 -1.12
C MET A 146 25.95 -27.13 -0.17
N ASN A 147 26.72 -26.15 0.32
CA ASN A 147 27.77 -26.40 1.30
C ASN A 147 27.20 -26.87 2.63
N LEU A 148 26.13 -26.23 3.13
CA LEU A 148 25.43 -26.66 4.34
C LEU A 148 24.89 -28.10 4.21
N ILE A 149 24.26 -28.41 3.08
CA ILE A 149 23.74 -29.76 2.81
C ILE A 149 24.89 -30.77 2.76
N ALA A 150 25.94 -30.49 1.99
CA ALA A 150 27.12 -31.34 1.87
C ALA A 150 27.78 -31.60 3.24
N ASP A 151 27.90 -30.59 4.09
CA ASP A 151 28.43 -30.72 5.45
C ASP A 151 27.52 -31.61 6.32
N SER A 152 26.20 -31.41 6.22
CA SER A 152 25.21 -32.18 6.99
C SER A 152 25.20 -33.67 6.67
N VAL A 153 25.50 -34.05 5.42
CA VAL A 153 25.60 -35.44 4.98
C VAL A 153 27.03 -35.98 5.02
N HIS A 154 27.97 -35.23 5.58
CA HIS A 154 29.39 -35.57 5.67
C HIS A 154 30.04 -35.88 4.30
N TRP A 155 29.65 -35.12 3.27
CA TRP A 155 30.21 -35.24 1.93
C TRP A 155 31.66 -34.76 1.88
N ASN A 156 32.55 -35.67 1.49
CA ASN A 156 33.99 -35.44 1.35
C ASN A 156 34.46 -35.32 -0.12
N GLY A 157 33.54 -35.40 -1.08
CA GLY A 157 33.87 -35.31 -2.50
C GLY A 157 34.04 -33.86 -2.98
N VAL A 158 34.43 -33.71 -4.25
CA VAL A 158 34.62 -32.40 -4.88
C VAL A 158 33.30 -31.61 -4.90
N ARG A 159 33.38 -30.30 -4.61
CA ARG A 159 32.23 -29.39 -4.52
C ARG A 159 32.19 -28.45 -5.74
N ARG A 160 31.92 -29.03 -6.90
CA ARG A 160 32.01 -28.34 -8.22
C ARG A 160 31.07 -27.13 -8.34
N TRP A 161 29.99 -27.08 -7.56
CA TRP A 161 29.10 -25.91 -7.49
C TRP A 161 29.77 -24.64 -6.98
N ASN A 162 30.88 -24.74 -6.23
CA ASN A 162 31.64 -23.57 -5.79
C ASN A 162 32.44 -22.91 -6.92
N ASP A 163 32.70 -23.65 -8.00
CA ASP A 163 33.45 -23.19 -9.16
C ASP A 163 32.53 -22.85 -10.35
N ASP A 164 31.23 -23.08 -10.23
CA ASP A 164 30.25 -22.88 -11.30
C ASP A 164 29.78 -21.42 -11.35
N PRO A 165 30.05 -20.68 -12.44
CA PRO A 165 29.67 -19.27 -12.55
C PRO A 165 28.15 -19.05 -12.57
N ASP A 166 27.35 -20.08 -12.87
CA ASP A 166 25.89 -19.98 -12.90
C ASP A 166 25.22 -20.22 -11.53
N VAL A 167 26.02 -20.51 -10.50
CA VAL A 167 25.60 -20.75 -9.11
C VAL A 167 25.99 -19.56 -8.23
N SER A 168 24.99 -18.78 -7.83
CA SER A 168 25.18 -17.72 -6.82
C SER A 168 25.27 -18.30 -5.41
N PRO A 169 25.82 -17.57 -4.42
CA PRO A 169 25.74 -17.95 -3.01
C PRO A 169 24.29 -18.17 -2.53
N GLU A 170 23.39 -17.28 -2.96
CA GLU A 170 21.98 -17.26 -2.55
C GLU A 170 21.07 -18.17 -3.40
N GLY A 171 21.56 -18.74 -4.50
CA GLY A 171 20.73 -19.54 -5.40
C GLY A 171 19.61 -18.72 -6.05
N ARG A 172 18.59 -19.42 -6.58
CA ARG A 172 17.46 -18.82 -7.30
C ARG A 172 16.12 -18.99 -6.57
N VAL A 173 16.02 -19.98 -5.68
CA VAL A 173 14.81 -20.21 -4.87
C VAL A 173 14.52 -18.96 -4.02
N PRO A 174 13.31 -18.40 -4.07
CA PRO A 174 12.88 -17.39 -3.11
C PRO A 174 12.99 -17.95 -1.69
N ARG A 175 13.83 -17.33 -0.84
CA ARG A 175 14.05 -17.77 0.55
C ARG A 175 13.30 -16.91 1.57
N THR A 176 12.78 -15.76 1.15
CA THR A 176 12.03 -14.81 1.96
C THR A 176 10.55 -14.90 1.67
N PHE A 177 9.74 -14.93 2.74
CA PHE A 177 8.30 -14.79 2.66
C PHE A 177 7.73 -14.09 3.90
N MET A 178 6.44 -13.76 3.86
CA MET A 178 5.76 -13.02 4.93
C MET A 178 4.84 -13.95 5.72
N GLY A 179 5.37 -14.60 6.75
CA GLY A 179 4.59 -15.51 7.60
C GLY A 179 5.47 -16.32 8.54
N ARG A 180 4.87 -17.16 9.40
CA ARG A 180 5.60 -18.14 10.21
C ARG A 180 5.72 -19.46 9.42
N ILE A 181 6.89 -20.10 9.50
CA ILE A 181 6.98 -21.55 9.25
C ILE A 181 6.38 -22.21 10.49
N ASP A 182 5.21 -22.84 10.37
CA ASP A 182 4.72 -23.70 11.43
C ASP A 182 5.65 -24.93 11.53
N GLU A 183 6.13 -25.24 12.74
CA GLU A 183 6.92 -26.45 12.96
C GLU A 183 6.05 -27.70 12.65
N PRO A 184 6.62 -28.81 12.16
CA PRO A 184 5.85 -30.01 11.89
C PRO A 184 5.30 -30.53 13.23
N GLY A 185 3.98 -30.43 13.40
CA GLY A 185 3.29 -30.73 14.65
C GLY A 185 2.52 -29.54 15.26
N GLU A 186 2.78 -28.32 14.81
CA GLU A 186 1.96 -27.16 15.17
C GLU A 186 0.77 -27.07 14.20
N ARG A 187 -0.41 -27.46 14.71
CA ARG A 187 -1.77 -27.25 14.16
C ARG A 187 -2.31 -28.31 13.19
N LEU A 188 -2.95 -29.32 13.78
CA LEU A 188 -4.35 -29.59 13.44
C LEU A 188 -5.19 -28.49 14.13
N GLU A 189 -6.09 -27.85 13.38
CA GLU A 189 -7.08 -26.84 13.78
C GLU A 189 -6.66 -25.36 13.69
N ASP A 190 -7.50 -24.62 12.97
CA ASP A 190 -7.40 -23.20 12.62
C ASP A 190 -7.48 -22.31 13.87
N GLU A 191 -6.34 -21.79 14.33
CA GLU A 191 -6.33 -20.67 15.28
C GLU A 191 -5.87 -19.39 14.58
N TYR A 192 -6.84 -18.51 14.39
CA TYR A 192 -6.68 -17.12 13.99
C TYR A 192 -5.75 -16.36 14.95
N THR A 193 -4.59 -15.92 14.47
CA THR A 193 -3.78 -14.89 15.14
C THR A 193 -3.81 -13.64 14.28
N GLY A 194 -4.70 -12.70 14.63
CA GLY A 194 -4.86 -11.40 13.97
C GLY A 194 -3.69 -10.45 14.23
N ASP A 195 -2.49 -10.84 13.82
CA ASP A 195 -1.27 -10.05 13.96
C ASP A 195 -0.92 -9.42 12.61
N LEU A 196 -1.01 -8.08 12.53
CA LEU A 196 -0.61 -7.29 11.35
C LEU A 196 0.93 -7.13 11.26
N ASP A 197 1.67 -7.52 12.30
CA ASP A 197 3.14 -7.59 12.30
C ASP A 197 3.61 -8.94 11.73
N HIS A 198 3.30 -9.20 10.46
CA HIS A 198 3.97 -10.30 9.74
C HIS A 198 5.44 -9.91 9.54
N LYS A 199 6.31 -10.32 10.48
CA LYS A 199 7.75 -10.22 10.29
C LYS A 199 8.12 -11.10 9.10
N GLU A 200 8.80 -10.51 8.12
CA GLU A 200 9.50 -11.27 7.08
C GLU A 200 10.31 -12.37 7.79
N THR A 201 9.94 -13.61 7.53
CA THR A 201 10.63 -14.76 8.08
C THR A 201 11.28 -15.48 6.91
N THR A 202 12.60 -15.57 6.95
CA THR A 202 13.39 -16.24 5.92
C THR A 202 13.47 -17.73 6.24
N VAL A 203 13.05 -18.61 5.33
CA VAL A 203 13.39 -20.03 5.44
C VAL A 203 14.83 -20.20 5.03
N THR A 204 15.63 -20.65 5.98
CA THR A 204 17.01 -21.05 5.71
C THR A 204 17.06 -22.54 5.38
N TYR A 205 18.02 -22.95 4.55
CA TYR A 205 18.33 -24.37 4.36
C TYR A 205 18.64 -25.08 5.68
N GLU A 206 19.20 -24.37 6.66
CA GLU A 206 19.39 -24.88 8.02
C GLU A 206 18.05 -25.25 8.68
N THR A 207 17.01 -24.45 8.49
CA THR A 207 15.67 -24.74 9.02
C THR A 207 15.04 -25.96 8.33
N ALA A 208 15.17 -26.05 7.01
CA ALA A 208 14.75 -27.23 6.25
C ALA A 208 15.50 -28.50 6.70
N LEU A 209 16.82 -28.42 6.89
CA LEU A 209 17.64 -29.53 7.38
C LEU A 209 17.25 -29.98 8.79
N LYS A 210 16.99 -29.03 9.71
CA LYS A 210 16.47 -29.33 11.05
C LYS A 210 15.12 -30.06 10.99
N HIS A 211 14.24 -29.63 10.08
CA HIS A 211 12.92 -30.22 9.89
C HIS A 211 13.02 -31.66 9.35
N ILE A 212 13.80 -31.86 8.27
CA ILE A 212 14.08 -33.17 7.68
C ILE A 212 14.67 -34.10 8.73
N TRP A 213 15.71 -33.66 9.46
CA TRP A 213 16.33 -34.46 10.51
C TRP A 213 15.35 -34.88 11.61
N ARG A 214 14.46 -33.98 12.05
CA ARG A 214 13.42 -34.29 13.06
C ARG A 214 12.44 -35.33 12.56
N GLU A 215 11.92 -35.18 11.34
CA GLU A 215 11.03 -36.20 10.73
C GLU A 215 11.70 -37.57 10.65
N ASP A 216 12.98 -37.58 10.31
CA ASP A 216 13.74 -38.78 10.01
C ASP A 216 14.25 -39.51 11.25
N ASN A 217 14.49 -38.79 12.36
CA ASN A 217 15.19 -39.31 13.55
C ASN A 217 14.39 -39.22 14.86
N ILE A 218 13.33 -38.43 14.92
CA ILE A 218 12.46 -38.32 16.10
C ILE A 218 11.10 -38.88 15.74
N ALA A 219 10.85 -40.14 16.10
CA ALA A 219 9.57 -40.82 15.91
C ALA A 219 8.42 -39.99 16.53
N GLY A 220 7.61 -39.33 15.69
CA GLY A 220 6.47 -38.53 16.17
C GLY A 220 5.61 -37.79 15.14
N GLY A 221 5.69 -38.07 13.84
CA GLY A 221 4.88 -37.39 12.81
C GLY A 221 4.07 -38.35 11.92
N ARG A 222 2.73 -38.26 12.02
CA ARG A 222 1.58 -38.90 11.32
C ARG A 222 1.58 -40.41 11.03
N TRP A 223 2.71 -41.10 10.94
CA TRP A 223 2.75 -42.55 10.71
C TRP A 223 3.95 -43.14 11.44
N ALA A 224 3.74 -43.61 12.67
CA ALA A 224 4.78 -44.28 13.48
C ALA A 224 5.38 -45.54 12.80
N ASP A 225 4.73 -46.00 11.72
CA ASP A 225 5.11 -47.17 10.93
C ASP A 225 5.83 -46.79 9.63
N ASP A 226 5.67 -45.55 9.13
CA ASP A 226 6.40 -45.02 7.97
C ASP A 226 7.61 -44.26 8.46
N ARG A 227 8.61 -45.03 8.83
CA ARG A 227 9.94 -44.46 8.97
C ARG A 227 10.34 -43.80 7.64
N GLY A 228 10.76 -42.54 7.68
CA GLY A 228 11.37 -41.87 6.52
C GLY A 228 12.55 -42.67 5.97
N PRO A 229 12.98 -42.44 4.72
CA PRO A 229 14.03 -43.22 4.05
C PRO A 229 15.40 -43.23 4.77
N TRP A 230 15.49 -42.50 5.88
CA TRP A 230 16.64 -42.23 6.73
C TRP A 230 16.71 -43.10 7.98
N THR A 231 15.70 -43.91 8.30
CA THR A 231 15.87 -44.86 9.41
C THR A 231 16.80 -45.98 9.02
N TYR A 232 18.03 -45.88 9.52
CA TYR A 232 18.97 -46.97 9.55
C TYR A 232 18.39 -48.17 10.32
N LYS A 233 18.42 -49.36 9.69
CA LYS A 233 18.61 -50.63 10.38
C LYS A 233 20.07 -51.03 10.21
#